data_AF-A0A914M3X7-F1
#
_entry.id   AF-A0A914M3X7-F1
#
_cell.length_a   1.000
_cell.length_b   1.000
_cell.length_c   1.000
_cell.angle_alpha   90.00
_cell.angle_beta   90.00
_cell.angle_gamma   90.00
#
_symmetry.space_group_name_H-M   'P 1'
#
loop_
_entity.id
_entity.type
_entity.pdbx_description
1 polymer ?
#
loop_
_entity_poly.entity_id
_entity_poly.type
_entity_poly.pdbx_seq_one_letter_code
_entity_poly.pdbx_strand_id
1 'polypeptide(L)'
;MTCKIILDFPANSVPFLIKKFFDIYSKWEWPKPVEIVELPNKKYNEIRLVLDWFGTKEVYHRHLNQFHVDLYPWLLEHSKLQWVVLNPGFPTQNTTFNVNKSTAEILKLEFLEAAEKLIELETIHTQMSPSMAKTFWKNWLKGKYFTKKTS
;
A
#
# COMPACT_ATOMS: atom_id res chain seq x y z
N MET A 1 -4.49 1.84 5.15
CA MET A 1 -5.00 1.09 3.98
C MET A 1 -6.34 0.42 4.29
N THR A 2 -6.42 -0.59 5.16
CA THR A 2 -7.70 -1.27 5.49
C THR A 2 -8.80 -0.30 5.95
N CYS A 3 -8.48 0.65 6.82
CA CYS A 3 -9.45 1.66 7.27
C CYS A 3 -10.01 2.49 6.10
N LYS A 4 -9.21 2.83 5.09
CA LYS A 4 -9.70 3.54 3.90
C LYS A 4 -10.76 2.71 3.17
N ILE A 5 -10.51 1.41 2.98
CA ILE A 5 -11.49 0.51 2.34
C ILE A 5 -12.78 0.42 3.16
N ILE A 6 -12.68 0.35 4.48
CA ILE A 6 -13.87 0.33 5.36
C ILE A 6 -14.68 1.62 5.22
N LEU A 7 -14.00 2.78 5.14
CA LEU A 7 -14.65 4.08 4.98
C LEU A 7 -15.24 4.28 3.58
N ASP A 8 -14.57 3.80 2.52
CA ASP A 8 -15.05 3.89 1.14
C ASP A 8 -16.23 2.93 0.88
N PHE A 9 -16.35 1.82 1.64
CA PHE A 9 -17.40 0.80 1.50
C PHE A 9 -18.10 0.48 2.85
N PRO A 10 -18.82 1.45 3.45
CA PRO A 10 -19.42 1.26 4.77
C PRO A 10 -20.47 0.14 4.79
N ALA A 11 -20.63 -0.51 5.95
CA ALA A 11 -21.65 -1.56 6.21
C ALA A 11 -21.59 -2.81 5.31
N ASN A 12 -20.47 -3.06 4.61
CA ASN A 12 -20.28 -4.26 3.81
C ASN A 12 -19.72 -5.44 4.61
N SER A 13 -19.88 -6.66 4.08
CA SER A 13 -19.37 -7.88 4.70
C SER A 13 -17.84 -7.96 4.65
N VAL A 14 -17.22 -8.63 5.62
CA VAL A 14 -15.76 -8.81 5.67
C VAL A 14 -15.18 -9.43 4.40
N PRO A 15 -15.76 -10.50 3.80
CA PRO A 15 -15.27 -11.05 2.54
C PRO A 15 -15.28 -10.03 1.38
N PHE A 16 -16.32 -9.22 1.29
CA PHE A 16 -16.42 -8.16 0.29
C PHE A 16 -15.33 -7.09 0.49
N LEU A 17 -15.09 -6.67 1.74
CA LEU A 17 -14.06 -5.67 2.07
C LEU A 17 -12.65 -6.19 1.73
N ILE A 18 -12.37 -7.47 2.00
CA ILE A 18 -11.09 -8.10 1.63
C ILE A 18 -10.92 -8.10 0.10
N LYS A 19 -11.97 -8.48 -0.65
CA LYS A 19 -11.94 -8.42 -2.12
C LYS A 19 -11.65 -7.01 -2.62
N LYS A 20 -12.37 -6.01 -2.11
CA LYS A 20 -12.16 -4.61 -2.49
C LYS A 20 -10.78 -4.10 -2.14
N PHE A 21 -10.22 -4.52 -1.00
CA PHE A 21 -8.85 -4.19 -0.62
C PHE A 21 -7.84 -4.61 -1.70
N PHE A 22 -7.85 -5.88 -2.12
CA PHE A 22 -6.89 -6.38 -3.10
C PHE A 22 -7.17 -5.89 -4.51
N ASP A 23 -8.43 -5.77 -4.92
CA ASP A 23 -8.81 -5.21 -6.23
C ASP A 23 -8.34 -3.76 -6.39
N ILE A 24 -8.55 -2.93 -5.36
CA ILE A 24 -8.15 -1.51 -5.40
C ILE A 24 -6.64 -1.36 -5.34
N TYR A 25 -5.97 -2.00 -4.37
CA TYR A 25 -4.55 -1.76 -4.16
C TYR A 25 -3.62 -2.47 -5.16
N SER A 26 -4.09 -3.52 -5.84
CA SER A 26 -3.34 -4.13 -6.96
C SER A 26 -3.28 -3.23 -8.20
N LYS A 27 -4.30 -2.39 -8.40
CA LYS A 27 -4.43 -1.45 -9.53
C LYS A 27 -4.13 -0.01 -9.16
N TRP A 28 -3.73 0.24 -7.92
CA TRP A 28 -3.48 1.59 -7.43
C TRP A 28 -2.30 2.24 -8.15
N GLU A 29 -2.46 3.51 -8.53
CA GLU A 29 -1.48 4.30 -9.27
C GLU A 29 -0.36 4.80 -8.32
N TRP A 30 0.42 3.90 -7.75
CA TRP A 30 1.58 4.25 -6.92
C TRP A 30 2.54 5.20 -7.69
N PRO A 31 3.10 6.24 -7.05
CA PRO A 31 3.10 6.55 -5.62
C PRO A 31 1.96 7.48 -5.15
N LYS A 32 0.80 7.52 -5.83
CA LYS A 32 -0.36 8.30 -5.35
C LYS A 32 -0.67 7.98 -3.88
N PRO A 33 -0.82 8.98 -3.00
CA PRO A 33 -0.94 8.74 -1.57
C PRO A 33 -2.25 8.06 -1.20
N VAL A 34 -2.17 7.09 -0.30
CA VAL A 34 -3.33 6.52 0.38
C VAL A 34 -3.57 7.32 1.66
N GLU A 35 -4.67 8.06 1.67
CA GLU A 35 -5.05 8.96 2.75
C GLU A 35 -6.41 8.58 3.34
N ILE A 36 -6.55 8.75 4.65
CA ILE A 36 -7.84 8.74 5.33
C ILE A 36 -8.18 10.20 5.53
N VAL A 37 -9.14 10.72 4.77
CA VAL A 37 -9.53 12.12 4.89
C VAL A 37 -10.33 12.28 6.18
N GLU A 38 -9.79 13.00 7.16
CA GLU A 38 -10.54 13.87 8.06
C GLU A 38 -9.62 14.69 8.97
N LEU A 39 -9.75 16.02 8.89
CA LEU A 39 -9.90 16.99 10.00
C LEU A 39 -9.81 18.42 9.42
N PRO A 40 -10.93 19.01 8.96
CA PRO A 40 -10.96 20.43 8.59
C PRO A 40 -10.89 21.28 9.86
N ASN A 41 -9.69 21.57 10.35
CA ASN A 41 -9.49 22.57 11.40
C ASN A 41 -8.85 23.83 10.81
N LYS A 42 -9.42 25.01 11.08
CA LYS A 42 -8.88 26.29 10.56
C LYS A 42 -7.43 26.54 11.00
N LYS A 43 -7.08 26.20 12.25
CA LYS A 43 -5.68 26.29 12.75
C LYS A 43 -4.74 25.29 12.05
N TYR A 44 -5.27 24.16 11.58
CA TYR A 44 -4.51 23.12 10.87
C TYR A 44 -4.05 23.60 9.49
N ASN A 45 -4.88 24.35 8.77
CA ASN A 45 -4.52 24.86 7.43
C ASN A 45 -3.32 25.82 7.44
N GLU A 46 -3.12 26.56 8.53
CA GLU A 46 -2.02 27.55 8.66
C GLU A 46 -0.65 26.89 8.81
N ILE A 47 -0.56 25.80 9.58
CA ILE A 47 0.72 25.13 9.91
C ILE A 47 0.99 23.87 9.06
N ARG A 48 -0.05 23.34 8.39
CA ARG A 48 0.02 22.14 7.54
C ARG A 48 1.11 22.25 6.47
N LEU A 49 1.23 23.37 5.78
CA LEU A 49 2.19 23.54 4.68
C LEU A 49 3.65 23.33 5.10
N VAL A 50 3.97 23.55 6.38
CA VAL A 50 5.33 23.41 6.91
C VAL A 50 5.59 21.99 7.40
N LEU A 51 4.64 21.44 8.14
CA LEU A 51 4.83 20.24 8.96
C LEU A 51 4.32 18.95 8.29
N ASP A 52 3.27 19.04 7.47
CA ASP A 52 2.74 17.85 6.80
C ASP A 52 3.68 17.38 5.69
N TRP A 53 3.50 16.10 5.37
CA TRP A 53 4.09 15.46 4.24
C TRP A 53 3.51 16.02 2.93
N PHE A 54 4.41 16.30 1.98
CA PHE A 54 4.06 16.65 0.61
C PHE A 54 4.95 15.88 -0.36
N GLY A 55 4.37 15.33 -1.42
CA GLY A 55 5.11 14.55 -2.42
C GLY A 55 6.28 15.33 -3.03
N THR A 56 6.08 16.61 -3.36
CA THR A 56 7.14 17.47 -3.91
C THR A 56 8.30 17.66 -2.93
N LYS A 57 8.01 17.90 -1.65
CA LYS A 57 9.00 18.04 -0.58
C LYS A 57 9.77 16.74 -0.35
N GLU A 58 9.09 15.59 -0.32
CA GLU A 58 9.76 14.30 -0.17
C GLU A 58 10.64 13.95 -1.38
N VAL A 59 10.14 14.14 -2.61
CA VAL A 59 10.94 13.95 -3.83
C VAL A 59 12.16 14.86 -3.82
N TYR A 60 12.00 16.12 -3.41
CA TYR A 60 13.11 17.07 -3.29
C TYR A 60 14.12 16.63 -2.22
N HIS A 61 13.69 16.23 -1.02
CA HIS A 61 14.62 15.75 0.02
C HIS A 61 15.37 14.48 -0.40
N ARG A 62 14.69 13.55 -1.09
CA ARG A 62 15.33 12.36 -1.69
C ARG A 62 16.31 12.73 -2.79
N HIS A 63 16.04 13.81 -3.54
CA HIS A 63 16.95 14.38 -4.53
C HIS A 63 18.07 15.25 -3.91
N LEU A 64 17.93 15.81 -2.71
CA LEU A 64 19.01 16.58 -2.10
C LEU A 64 20.00 15.72 -1.32
N ASN A 65 19.57 14.59 -0.80
CA ASN A 65 20.46 13.59 -0.20
C ASN A 65 21.34 12.87 -1.26
N GLN A 66 21.47 13.45 -2.45
CA GLN A 66 22.23 12.95 -3.60
C GLN A 66 23.74 13.18 -3.51
N PHE A 67 24.30 13.50 -2.34
CA PHE A 67 25.74 13.68 -2.12
C PHE A 67 26.63 12.51 -2.61
N HIS A 68 26.03 11.35 -2.97
CA HIS A 68 26.72 10.16 -3.46
C HIS A 68 26.28 9.67 -4.85
N VAL A 69 25.47 10.43 -5.58
CA VAL A 69 24.90 9.98 -6.87
C VAL A 69 25.96 9.78 -7.95
N ASP A 70 26.96 10.67 -7.99
CA ASP A 70 28.07 10.57 -8.95
C ASP A 70 28.93 9.32 -8.70
N LEU A 71 28.94 8.83 -7.46
CA LEU A 71 29.69 7.63 -7.06
C LEU A 71 28.89 6.35 -7.33
N TYR A 72 27.57 6.37 -7.13
CA TYR A 72 26.74 5.18 -7.12
C TYR A 72 25.35 5.41 -7.77
N PRO A 73 25.25 5.34 -9.12
CA PRO A 73 24.01 5.61 -9.85
C PRO A 73 22.82 4.72 -9.45
N TRP A 74 23.06 3.49 -8.98
CA TRP A 74 22.00 2.60 -8.53
C TRP A 74 21.28 3.11 -7.27
N LEU A 75 21.94 3.92 -6.43
CA LEU A 75 21.31 4.52 -5.26
C LEU A 75 20.16 5.46 -5.63
N LEU A 76 20.19 6.06 -6.83
CA LEU A 76 19.07 6.84 -7.36
C LEU A 76 17.81 6.00 -7.53
N GLU A 77 17.94 4.78 -8.06
CA GLU A 77 16.79 3.88 -8.23
C GLU A 77 16.19 3.47 -6.88
N HIS A 78 17.03 3.30 -5.85
CA HIS A 78 16.57 2.96 -4.51
C HIS A 78 16.02 4.16 -3.72
N SER A 79 16.39 5.39 -4.08
CA SER A 79 15.88 6.60 -3.42
C SER A 79 14.50 7.02 -3.92
N LYS A 80 14.07 6.55 -5.10
CA LYS A 80 12.75 6.84 -5.68
C LYS A 80 11.62 6.47 -4.74
N LEU A 81 10.65 7.38 -4.64
CA LEU A 81 9.43 7.19 -3.87
C LEU A 81 8.57 6.09 -4.51
N GLN A 82 8.38 4.98 -3.81
CA GLN A 82 7.64 3.83 -4.34
C GLN A 82 6.18 3.84 -3.91
N TRP A 83 5.92 3.79 -2.59
CA TRP A 83 4.59 3.66 -2.01
C TRP A 83 4.38 4.72 -0.94
N VAL A 84 3.19 5.31 -0.91
CA VAL A 84 2.84 6.38 0.04
C VAL A 84 1.55 6.03 0.77
N VAL A 85 1.66 5.78 2.07
CA VAL A 85 0.52 5.62 2.97
C VAL A 85 0.66 6.63 4.09
N LEU A 86 -0.28 7.57 4.15
CA LEU A 86 -0.25 8.65 5.12
C LEU A 86 -0.92 8.23 6.43
N ASN A 87 -0.31 8.57 7.57
CA ASN A 87 -0.99 8.48 8.85
C ASN A 87 -2.08 9.58 8.92
N PRO A 88 -3.20 9.31 9.59
CA PRO A 88 -4.27 10.31 9.76
C PRO A 88 -3.94 11.38 10.81
N GLY A 89 -2.91 11.17 11.64
CA GLY A 89 -2.54 12.10 12.71
C GLY A 89 -1.76 13.30 12.20
N PHE A 90 -1.80 14.39 12.97
CA PHE A 90 -0.97 15.58 12.74
C PHE A 90 0.39 15.46 13.46
N PRO A 91 1.52 15.82 12.81
CA PRO A 91 1.62 16.09 11.39
C PRO A 91 1.46 14.81 10.56
N THR A 92 0.90 14.97 9.36
CA THR A 92 0.77 13.86 8.43
C THR A 92 2.15 13.50 7.86
N GLN A 93 2.47 12.21 7.81
CA GLN A 93 3.75 11.61 7.47
C GLN A 93 3.54 10.34 6.66
N ASN A 94 4.48 10.05 5.76
CA ASN A 94 4.51 8.81 5.00
C ASN A 94 4.98 7.67 5.91
N THR A 95 4.11 6.69 6.16
CA THR A 95 4.42 5.51 6.98
C THR A 95 5.11 4.39 6.20
N THR A 96 5.10 4.47 4.86
CA THR A 96 5.76 3.52 3.94
C THR A 96 7.07 4.06 3.38
N PHE A 97 7.73 4.99 4.08
CA PHE A 97 8.97 5.64 3.62
C PHE A 97 10.14 4.67 3.36
N ASN A 98 10.12 3.50 4.02
CA ASN A 98 11.13 2.42 3.89
C ASN A 98 10.84 1.44 2.74
N VAL A 99 9.73 1.58 2.01
CA VAL A 99 9.41 0.69 0.89
C VAL A 99 10.33 1.03 -0.28
N ASN A 100 11.30 0.15 -0.55
CA ASN A 100 12.19 0.24 -1.70
C ASN A 100 11.57 -0.46 -2.93
N LYS A 101 12.23 -0.36 -4.09
CA LYS A 101 11.77 -0.95 -5.36
C LYS A 101 11.46 -2.44 -5.25
N SER A 102 12.35 -3.23 -4.66
CA SER A 102 12.16 -4.68 -4.48
C SER A 102 10.94 -4.98 -3.61
N THR A 103 10.80 -4.29 -2.47
CA THR A 103 9.63 -4.44 -1.59
C THR A 103 8.34 -4.05 -2.31
N ALA A 104 8.35 -2.96 -3.08
CA ALA A 104 7.20 -2.50 -3.85
C ALA A 104 6.75 -3.52 -4.92
N GLU A 105 7.70 -4.14 -5.63
CA GLU A 105 7.43 -5.19 -6.61
C GLU A 105 6.82 -6.42 -5.97
N ILE A 106 7.38 -6.88 -4.84
CA ILE A 106 6.85 -8.02 -4.08
C ILE A 106 5.42 -7.74 -3.61
N LEU A 107 5.16 -6.58 -3.01
CA LEU A 107 3.83 -6.19 -2.55
C LEU A 107 2.82 -6.15 -3.69
N LYS A 108 3.21 -5.62 -4.86
CA LYS A 108 2.35 -5.59 -6.05
C LYS A 108 1.99 -7.00 -6.53
N LEU A 109 2.96 -7.91 -6.59
CA LEU A 109 2.74 -9.30 -6.99
C LEU A 109 1.83 -10.03 -6.00
N GLU A 110 2.04 -9.87 -4.69
CA GLU A 110 1.20 -10.45 -3.65
C GLU A 110 -0.24 -9.92 -3.73
N PHE A 111 -0.44 -8.63 -4.04
CA PHE A 111 -1.77 -8.05 -4.21
C PHE A 111 -2.48 -8.53 -5.48
N LEU A 112 -1.75 -8.73 -6.58
CA LEU A 112 -2.31 -9.29 -7.81
C LEU A 112 -2.72 -10.76 -7.63
N GLU A 113 -1.83 -11.60 -7.08
CA GLU A 113 -2.14 -13.00 -6.79
C GLU A 113 -3.35 -13.14 -5.86
N ALA A 114 -3.43 -12.27 -4.85
CA ALA A 114 -4.57 -12.19 -3.95
C ALA A 114 -5.89 -11.86 -4.65
N ALA A 115 -5.87 -10.85 -5.53
CA ALA A 115 -7.06 -10.43 -6.27
C ALA A 115 -7.57 -11.53 -7.19
N GLU A 116 -6.68 -12.22 -7.89
CA GLU A 116 -7.00 -13.36 -8.77
C GLU A 116 -7.63 -14.52 -7.98
N LYS A 117 -7.00 -14.94 -6.87
CA LYS A 117 -7.52 -16.04 -6.05
C LYS A 117 -8.87 -15.74 -5.40
N LEU A 118 -9.15 -14.48 -5.08
CA LEU A 118 -10.46 -14.08 -4.54
C LEU A 118 -11.57 -14.16 -5.58
N ILE A 119 -11.25 -13.93 -6.87
CA ILE A 119 -12.18 -14.14 -7.99
C ILE A 119 -12.44 -15.64 -8.19
N GLU A 120 -11.39 -16.46 -8.13
CA GLU A 120 -11.53 -17.93 -8.17
C GLU A 120 -12.42 -18.43 -7.04
N LEU A 121 -12.20 -17.94 -5.81
CA LEU A 121 -13.03 -18.31 -4.66
C LEU A 121 -14.51 -18.02 -4.84
N GLU A 122 -14.88 -16.86 -5.39
CA GLU A 122 -16.29 -16.54 -5.66
C GLU A 122 -16.92 -17.52 -6.66
N THR A 123 -16.12 -17.98 -7.62
CA THR A 123 -16.55 -18.96 -8.64
C THR A 123 -16.77 -20.34 -8.01
N ILE A 124 -15.93 -20.72 -7.04
CA ILE A 124 -15.97 -22.04 -6.37
C ILE A 124 -16.92 -22.03 -5.15
N HIS A 125 -17.29 -20.87 -4.61
CA HIS A 125 -18.04 -20.74 -3.35
C HIS A 125 -19.44 -21.39 -3.37
N THR A 126 -20.01 -21.63 -4.55
CA THR A 126 -21.24 -22.42 -4.73
C THR A 126 -21.06 -23.91 -4.38
N GLN A 127 -19.83 -24.40 -4.21
CA GLN A 127 -19.48 -25.81 -4.00
C GLN A 127 -18.56 -26.08 -2.79
N MET A 128 -18.09 -25.05 -2.07
CA MET A 128 -17.10 -25.21 -0.99
C MET A 128 -17.67 -25.57 0.37
N SER A 129 -17.02 -26.52 1.05
CA SER A 129 -17.25 -26.80 2.47
C SER A 129 -16.41 -25.88 3.39
N PRO A 130 -16.79 -25.69 4.66
CA PRO A 130 -16.05 -24.86 5.62
C PRO A 130 -14.57 -25.27 5.82
N SER A 131 -14.25 -26.57 5.69
CA SER A 131 -12.87 -27.06 5.82
C SER A 131 -12.00 -26.68 4.63
N MET A 132 -12.57 -26.66 3.43
CA MET A 132 -11.89 -26.20 2.22
C MET A 132 -11.56 -24.70 2.31
N ALA A 133 -12.50 -23.89 2.80
CA ALA A 133 -12.27 -22.46 3.03
C ALA A 133 -11.12 -22.21 4.00
N LYS A 134 -11.11 -22.91 5.15
CA LYS A 134 -10.02 -22.81 6.13
C LYS A 134 -8.65 -23.18 5.54
N THR A 135 -8.61 -24.21 4.69
CA THR A 135 -7.38 -24.68 4.05
C THR A 135 -6.87 -23.67 3.01
N PHE A 136 -7.78 -23.09 2.22
CA PHE A 136 -7.47 -22.03 1.27
C PHE A 136 -6.79 -20.84 1.96
N TRP A 137 -7.39 -20.28 3.01
CA TRP A 137 -6.83 -19.13 3.74
C TRP A 137 -5.45 -19.45 4.31
N LYS A 138 -5.27 -20.66 4.86
CA LYS A 138 -3.99 -21.10 5.42
C LYS A 138 -2.90 -21.23 4.36
N ASN A 139 -3.25 -21.64 3.15
CA ASN A 139 -2.30 -21.78 2.05
C ASN A 139 -1.94 -20.42 1.44
N TRP A 140 -2.90 -19.51 1.33
CA TRP A 140 -2.66 -18.18 0.80
C TRP A 140 -1.78 -17.33 1.75
N LEU A 141 -2.03 -17.38 3.07
CA LEU A 141 -1.26 -16.63 4.08
C LEU A 141 0.22 -17.06 4.21
N LYS A 142 0.67 -18.11 3.51
CA LYS A 142 2.08 -18.52 3.53
C LYS A 142 3.02 -17.56 2.78
N GLY A 143 2.49 -16.61 1.99
CA GLY A 143 3.27 -15.51 1.41
C GLY A 143 4.43 -15.98 0.52
N LYS A 144 4.10 -16.45 -0.69
CA LYS A 144 5.06 -17.14 -1.58
C LYS A 144 6.20 -16.22 -2.05
N TYR A 145 5.96 -14.92 -2.18
CA TYR A 145 6.93 -13.97 -2.70
C TYR A 145 7.75 -13.27 -1.59
N PHE A 146 7.26 -13.24 -0.35
CA PHE A 146 8.01 -12.64 0.77
C PHE A 146 9.35 -13.33 1.09
N THR A 147 9.57 -14.54 0.58
CA THR A 147 10.84 -15.26 0.71
C THR A 147 11.78 -15.08 -0.49
N LYS A 148 11.32 -14.44 -1.57
CA LYS A 148 12.10 -14.26 -2.79
C LYS A 148 12.87 -12.95 -2.73
N LYS A 149 14.18 -13.01 -2.94
CA LYS A 149 14.99 -11.82 -3.24
C LYS A 149 14.77 -11.47 -4.71
N THR A 150 14.20 -10.31 -4.99
CA THR A 150 14.29 -9.73 -6.34
C THR A 150 15.62 -9.00 -6.44
N SER A 151 16.46 -9.46 -7.37
CA SER A 151 17.80 -8.95 -7.66
C SER A 151 17.75 -7.66 -8.47
#